data_AF-A0A8J6Z1G8-F1
#
_entry.id   AF-A0A8J6Z1G8-F1
#
_cell.length_a   1.000
_cell.length_b   1.000
_cell.length_c   1.000
_cell.angle_alpha   90.00
_cell.angle_beta   90.00
_cell.angle_gamma   90.00
#
_symmetry.space_group_name_H-M   'P 1'
#
loop_
_entity.id
_entity.type
_entity.pdbx_description
1 polymer ?
#
loop_
_entity_poly.entity_id
_entity_poly.type
_entity_poly.pdbx_seq_one_letter_code
_entity_poly.pdbx_strand_id
1 'polypeptide(L)'
;MKKFFNLCAALLVLCAMLFPAKTFAADDPNSEGIKAYREALTSYSADAEKIFRQDILFASPLVQAELDFFGSVEGNIFKSTGDFTLWIENNDGTTTEKTIPFYMTQNGNDMIIYFKADKNWEKFTSPSLAAGVMDMIASPTAEEVEEIIADTKEVTILNENENRRTMLITLDGDRMADSLKTKAENNPDATADSTQETAVNYLDTALRNADTWYMWTIDKRDWHTVTMQYHLSGIIQELARAALNDPTKQWPDEISQLLETVAYYSEIRAYTTYPSDPAVKKKFEIPKNVLKAKEAESFMPAVK
;
A
#
# COMPACT_ATOMS: atom_id res chain seq x y z
N MET A 1 13.74 1.00 16.79
CA MET A 1 13.23 2.13 15.97
C MET A 1 13.67 2.07 14.50
N LYS A 2 14.96 2.20 14.14
CA LYS A 2 15.40 2.12 12.71
C LYS A 2 14.93 0.84 11.98
N LYS A 3 14.99 -0.33 12.62
CA LYS A 3 14.50 -1.62 12.07
C LYS A 3 12.98 -1.69 11.85
N PHE A 4 12.19 -0.98 12.65
CA PHE A 4 10.72 -0.95 12.55
C PHE A 4 10.25 0.00 11.43
N PHE A 5 11.00 1.08 11.19
CA PHE A 5 10.74 1.98 10.07
C PHE A 5 11.01 1.29 8.72
N ASN A 6 12.03 0.42 8.65
CA ASN A 6 12.27 -0.44 7.48
C ASN A 6 11.13 -1.44 7.23
N LEU A 7 10.50 -1.95 8.29
CA LEU A 7 9.29 -2.80 8.17
C LEU A 7 8.11 -2.00 7.61
N CYS A 8 7.94 -0.74 8.03
CA CYS A 8 6.88 0.14 7.51
C CYS A 8 7.14 0.56 6.05
N ALA A 9 8.39 0.82 5.68
CA ALA A 9 8.78 1.07 4.30
C ALA A 9 8.58 -0.19 3.43
N ALA A 10 8.90 -1.38 3.94
CA ALA A 10 8.64 -2.64 3.25
C ALA A 10 7.13 -2.91 3.10
N LEU A 11 6.30 -2.59 4.11
CA LEU A 11 4.85 -2.68 4.06
C LEU A 11 4.25 -1.69 3.03
N LEU A 12 4.73 -0.45 2.99
CA LEU A 12 4.33 0.55 1.99
C LEU A 12 4.75 0.15 0.57
N VAL A 13 5.93 -0.46 0.41
CA VAL A 13 6.42 -1.01 -0.87
C VAL A 13 5.61 -2.25 -1.27
N LEU A 14 5.22 -3.11 -0.32
CA LEU A 14 4.31 -4.24 -0.57
C LEU A 14 2.94 -3.77 -1.08
N CYS A 15 2.41 -2.68 -0.53
CA CYS A 15 1.18 -2.05 -1.04
C CYS A 15 1.36 -1.43 -2.43
N ALA A 16 2.57 -0.95 -2.77
CA ALA A 16 2.87 -0.31 -4.05
C ALA A 16 3.22 -1.29 -5.19
N MET A 17 3.59 -2.55 -4.88
CA MET A 17 4.00 -3.54 -5.87
C MET A 17 2.84 -4.40 -6.43
N LEU A 18 1.61 -4.16 -6.01
CA LEU A 18 0.41 -4.89 -6.47
C LEU A 18 -0.19 -4.34 -7.77
N PHE A 19 0.63 -3.87 -8.72
CA PHE A 19 0.16 -3.56 -10.06
C PHE A 19 0.29 -4.79 -10.96
N PRO A 20 -0.75 -5.19 -11.70
CA PRO A 20 -0.72 -6.34 -12.59
C PRO A 20 0.19 -6.11 -13.81
N ALA A 21 0.74 -7.18 -14.38
CA ALA A 21 1.29 -7.31 -15.71
C ALA A 21 0.49 -8.41 -16.42
N LYS A 22 0.44 -8.32 -17.75
CA LYS A 22 -0.32 -9.20 -18.66
C LYS A 22 -0.36 -10.67 -18.27
N THR A 23 -1.45 -11.09 -17.63
CA THR A 23 -1.82 -12.51 -17.47
C THR A 23 -3.32 -12.74 -17.67
N PHE A 24 -3.74 -14.01 -17.57
CA PHE A 24 -4.87 -14.63 -18.25
C PHE A 24 -6.27 -14.22 -17.74
N ALA A 25 -7.27 -14.40 -18.61
CA ALA A 25 -8.64 -13.93 -18.44
C ALA A 25 -9.38 -14.51 -17.21
N ALA A 26 -10.28 -13.68 -16.64
CA ALA A 26 -11.28 -14.06 -15.63
C ALA A 26 -12.01 -15.39 -15.95
N ASP A 27 -12.40 -16.13 -14.91
CA ASP A 27 -13.10 -17.43 -15.04
C ASP A 27 -14.42 -17.32 -15.82
N ASP A 28 -15.06 -16.15 -15.76
CA ASP A 28 -16.06 -15.69 -16.72
C ASP A 28 -15.96 -14.16 -16.90
N PRO A 29 -15.33 -13.67 -17.98
CA PRO A 29 -15.22 -12.23 -18.24
C PRO A 29 -16.58 -11.57 -18.53
N ASN A 30 -17.64 -12.37 -18.70
CA ASN A 30 -19.00 -11.89 -18.97
C ASN A 30 -19.92 -11.89 -17.74
N SER A 31 -19.43 -12.27 -16.57
CA SER A 31 -20.23 -12.18 -15.34
C SER A 31 -20.68 -10.75 -15.08
N GLU A 32 -21.86 -10.60 -14.47
CA GLU A 32 -22.45 -9.29 -14.17
C GLU A 32 -21.54 -8.44 -13.30
N GLY A 33 -20.88 -9.05 -12.31
CA GLY A 33 -19.91 -8.38 -11.45
C GLY A 33 -18.70 -7.84 -12.22
N ILE A 34 -18.08 -8.64 -13.08
CA ILE A 34 -16.93 -8.21 -13.89
C ILE A 34 -17.33 -7.08 -14.85
N LYS A 35 -18.53 -7.14 -15.45
CA LYS A 35 -19.06 -6.05 -16.28
C LYS A 35 -19.26 -4.76 -15.48
N ALA A 36 -19.85 -4.85 -14.29
CA ALA A 36 -20.06 -3.70 -13.41
C ALA A 36 -18.75 -3.07 -12.93
N TYR A 37 -17.73 -3.90 -12.69
CA TYR A 37 -16.39 -3.47 -12.31
C TYR A 37 -15.67 -2.77 -13.47
N ARG A 38 -15.72 -3.35 -14.67
CA ARG A 38 -15.20 -2.75 -15.90
C ARG A 38 -15.86 -1.40 -16.22
N GLU A 39 -17.18 -1.32 -16.08
CA GLU A 39 -17.93 -0.07 -16.23
C GLU A 39 -17.40 1.00 -15.26
N ALA A 40 -17.19 0.65 -13.99
CA ALA A 40 -16.65 1.56 -12.99
C ALA A 40 -15.22 2.04 -13.32
N LEU A 41 -14.32 1.14 -13.72
CA LEU A 41 -12.94 1.49 -14.09
C LEU A 41 -12.87 2.42 -15.30
N THR A 42 -13.72 2.19 -16.29
CA THR A 42 -13.72 2.95 -17.55
C THR A 42 -14.50 4.26 -17.49
N SER A 43 -15.41 4.42 -16.53
CA SER A 43 -16.24 5.62 -16.37
C SER A 43 -15.59 6.71 -15.51
N TYR A 44 -14.45 6.42 -14.88
CA TYR A 44 -13.75 7.37 -14.02
C TYR A 44 -13.12 8.52 -14.83
N SER A 45 -13.63 9.75 -14.66
CA SER A 45 -13.07 10.93 -15.34
C SER A 45 -11.84 11.48 -14.60
N ALA A 46 -10.77 11.77 -15.34
CA ALA A 46 -9.44 12.09 -14.80
C ALA A 46 -9.26 13.54 -14.29
N ASP A 47 -10.28 14.39 -14.32
CA ASP A 47 -10.08 15.85 -14.41
C ASP A 47 -10.25 16.66 -13.11
N ALA A 48 -9.99 16.09 -11.93
CA ALA A 48 -10.03 16.87 -10.69
C ALA A 48 -8.85 16.60 -9.77
N GLU A 49 -8.40 17.67 -9.08
CA GLU A 49 -7.59 17.59 -7.87
C GLU A 49 -8.15 16.49 -6.95
N LYS A 50 -7.37 15.42 -6.78
CA LYS A 50 -7.78 14.28 -5.96
C LYS A 50 -7.30 14.54 -4.54
N ILE A 51 -8.24 14.81 -3.64
CA ILE A 51 -7.98 14.82 -2.21
C ILE A 51 -8.57 13.56 -1.62
N PHE A 52 -7.78 12.88 -0.80
CA PHE A 52 -8.17 11.65 -0.14
C PHE A 52 -7.66 11.61 1.30
N ARG A 53 -8.31 10.80 2.14
CA ARG A 53 -7.78 10.36 3.42
C ARG A 53 -7.48 8.88 3.33
N GLN A 54 -6.33 8.49 3.83
CA GLN A 54 -5.88 7.11 3.91
C GLN A 54 -5.62 6.76 5.37
N ASP A 55 -6.19 5.64 5.81
CA ASP A 55 -5.90 4.98 7.07
C ASP A 55 -5.29 3.62 6.74
N ILE A 56 -4.15 3.28 7.35
CA ILE A 56 -3.56 1.94 7.25
C ILE A 56 -3.29 1.46 8.67
N LEU A 57 -3.92 0.35 9.04
CA LEU A 57 -3.72 -0.30 10.31
C LEU A 57 -2.98 -1.61 10.09
N PHE A 58 -1.87 -1.77 10.78
CA PHE A 58 -1.23 -3.05 11.09
C PHE A 58 -1.47 -3.35 12.56
N ALA A 59 -2.08 -4.48 12.87
CA ALA A 59 -2.28 -4.93 14.23
C ALA A 59 -1.72 -6.34 14.41
N SER A 60 -1.10 -6.58 15.55
CA SER A 60 -0.56 -7.86 16.00
C SER A 60 -0.54 -7.82 17.54
N PRO A 61 -0.62 -8.96 18.24
CA PRO A 61 -0.62 -9.00 19.71
C PRO A 61 0.45 -8.14 20.38
N LEU A 62 1.65 -8.01 19.78
CA LEU A 62 2.79 -7.32 20.38
C LEU A 62 3.07 -5.94 19.77
N VAL A 63 2.50 -5.65 18.59
CA VAL A 63 2.81 -4.45 17.82
C VAL A 63 1.58 -4.00 17.06
N GLN A 64 1.23 -2.72 17.17
CA GLN A 64 0.27 -2.06 16.31
C GLN A 64 0.93 -0.84 15.68
N ALA A 65 0.75 -0.66 14.38
CA ALA A 65 1.21 0.49 13.64
C ALA A 65 0.04 1.05 12.84
N GLU A 66 -0.20 2.34 12.94
CA GLU A 66 -1.28 3.05 12.26
C GLU A 66 -0.70 4.22 11.48
N LEU A 67 -1.16 4.38 10.25
CA LEU A 67 -0.82 5.50 9.38
C LEU A 67 -2.12 6.18 8.94
N ASP A 68 -2.40 7.36 9.49
CA ASP A 68 -3.57 8.18 9.11
C ASP A 68 -3.08 9.47 8.44
N PHE A 69 -3.49 9.70 7.20
CA PHE A 69 -3.05 10.87 6.45
C PHE A 69 -4.05 11.37 5.42
N PHE A 70 -3.91 12.66 5.11
CA PHE A 70 -4.54 13.28 3.95
C PHE A 70 -3.53 13.40 2.82
N GLY A 71 -3.93 12.98 1.62
CA GLY A 71 -3.18 13.16 0.39
C GLY A 71 -3.89 14.14 -0.55
N SER A 72 -3.10 14.86 -1.33
CA SER A 72 -3.57 15.68 -2.46
C SER A 72 -2.70 15.42 -3.68
N VAL A 73 -3.35 15.31 -4.84
CA VAL A 73 -2.73 15.16 -6.14
C VAL A 73 -3.19 16.30 -7.04
N GLU A 74 -2.25 17.12 -7.47
CA GLU A 74 -2.46 18.23 -8.40
C GLU A 74 -1.45 18.12 -9.55
N GLY A 75 -1.91 17.68 -10.73
CA GLY A 75 -1.02 17.33 -11.83
C GLY A 75 -0.06 16.21 -11.43
N ASN A 76 1.25 16.47 -11.55
CA ASN A 76 2.31 15.51 -11.20
C ASN A 76 2.90 15.75 -9.80
N ILE A 77 2.19 16.50 -8.95
CA ILE A 77 2.64 16.82 -7.60
C ILE A 77 1.75 16.10 -6.61
N PHE A 78 2.33 15.14 -5.89
CA PHE A 78 1.72 14.51 -4.74
C PHE A 78 2.20 15.19 -3.46
N LYS A 79 1.27 15.46 -2.54
CA LYS A 79 1.59 15.91 -1.19
C LYS A 79 0.74 15.17 -0.19
N SER A 80 1.29 14.85 0.97
CA SER A 80 0.53 14.27 2.08
C SER A 80 0.95 14.82 3.43
N THR A 81 0.04 14.80 4.39
CA THR A 81 0.30 15.16 5.79
C THR A 81 -0.51 14.24 6.69
N GLY A 82 0.08 13.81 7.80
CA GLY A 82 -0.56 12.83 8.67
C GLY A 82 0.30 12.43 9.85
N ASP A 83 -0.12 11.36 10.51
CA ASP A 83 0.49 10.81 11.70
C ASP A 83 0.78 9.31 11.52
N PHE A 84 1.94 8.89 12.01
CA PHE A 84 2.29 7.49 12.18
C PHE A 84 2.31 7.16 13.66
N THR A 85 1.38 6.31 14.11
CA THR A 85 1.29 5.87 15.50
C THR A 85 1.81 4.45 15.63
N LEU A 86 2.73 4.24 16.57
CA LEU A 86 3.31 2.93 16.87
C LEU A 86 3.07 2.59 18.34
N TRP A 87 2.49 1.42 18.55
CA TRP A 87 2.27 0.80 19.85
C TRP A 87 3.08 -0.49 19.90
N ILE A 88 3.87 -0.66 20.96
CA ILE A 88 4.68 -1.87 21.20
C ILE A 88 4.49 -2.32 22.65
N GLU A 89 4.24 -3.60 22.84
CA GLU A 89 4.35 -4.25 24.15
C GLU A 89 5.83 -4.54 24.47
N ASN A 90 6.27 -4.06 25.62
CA ASN A 90 7.61 -4.29 26.15
C ASN A 90 7.66 -5.64 26.91
N ASN A 91 8.86 -6.21 27.05
CA ASN A 91 9.08 -7.48 27.75
C ASN A 91 8.68 -7.48 29.24
N ASP A 92 8.49 -6.31 29.85
CA ASP A 92 8.03 -6.14 31.23
C ASP A 92 6.50 -6.02 31.34
N GLY A 93 5.77 -6.20 30.24
CA GLY A 93 4.32 -6.06 30.15
C GLY A 93 3.84 -4.61 30.10
N THR A 94 4.75 -3.63 30.02
CA THR A 94 4.37 -2.22 29.76
C THR A 94 4.20 -1.96 28.28
N THR A 95 3.52 -0.87 27.95
CA THR A 95 3.33 -0.45 26.56
C THR A 95 4.10 0.84 26.30
N THR A 96 4.75 0.91 25.13
CA THR A 96 5.25 2.16 24.57
C THR A 96 4.40 2.58 23.38
N GLU A 97 3.83 3.79 23.45
CA GLU A 97 3.12 4.43 22.36
C GLU A 97 3.92 5.63 21.85
N LYS A 98 4.05 5.77 20.53
CA LYS A 98 4.72 6.90 19.89
C LYS A 98 3.97 7.32 18.63
N THR A 99 3.52 8.57 18.60
CA THR A 99 2.98 9.21 17.40
C THR A 99 4.04 10.12 16.77
N ILE A 100 4.29 9.94 15.47
CA ILE A 100 5.26 10.68 14.68
C ILE A 100 4.49 11.40 13.55
N PRO A 101 4.33 12.72 13.63
CA PRO A 101 3.73 13.46 12.52
C PRO A 101 4.70 13.49 11.34
N PHE A 102 4.15 13.43 10.14
CA PHE A 102 4.91 13.43 8.90
C PHE A 102 4.27 14.33 7.83
N TYR A 103 5.10 14.69 6.85
CA TYR A 103 4.69 15.36 5.62
C TYR A 103 5.47 14.75 4.47
N MET A 104 4.81 14.43 3.36
CA MET A 104 5.47 13.95 2.15
C MET A 104 5.19 14.91 1.01
N THR A 105 6.18 15.07 0.15
CA THR A 105 6.00 15.75 -1.12
C THR A 105 6.75 14.98 -2.19
N GLN A 106 6.16 14.92 -3.36
CA GLN A 106 6.79 14.40 -4.54
C GLN A 106 6.72 15.43 -5.65
N ASN A 107 7.84 15.61 -6.34
CA ASN A 107 7.91 16.40 -7.56
C ASN A 107 8.79 15.68 -8.58
N GLY A 108 8.19 15.14 -9.64
CA GLY A 108 8.90 14.28 -10.58
C GLY A 108 9.37 12.99 -9.91
N ASN A 109 10.66 12.66 -10.04
CA ASN A 109 11.22 11.40 -9.57
C ASN A 109 11.71 11.44 -8.11
N ASP A 110 11.61 12.58 -7.44
CA ASP A 110 12.07 12.73 -6.06
C ASP A 110 10.86 12.78 -5.11
N MET A 111 10.77 11.78 -4.23
CA MET A 111 9.90 11.83 -3.05
C MET A 111 10.74 12.24 -1.85
N ILE A 112 10.29 13.27 -1.13
CA ILE A 112 10.89 13.73 0.12
C ILE A 112 9.90 13.47 1.24
N ILE A 113 10.35 12.74 2.24
CA ILE A 113 9.57 12.40 3.44
C ILE A 113 10.16 13.20 4.60
N TYR A 114 9.32 14.03 5.20
CA TYR A 114 9.61 14.78 6.41
C TYR A 114 8.91 14.13 7.57
N PHE A 115 9.59 13.98 8.70
CA PHE A 115 9.00 13.42 9.91
C PHE A 115 9.55 14.15 11.13
N LYS A 116 8.78 14.17 12.21
CA LYS A 116 9.20 14.84 13.44
C LYS A 116 9.64 13.82 14.49
N ALA A 117 10.93 13.50 14.48
CA ALA A 117 11.54 12.80 15.60
C ALA A 117 11.75 13.80 16.76
N ASP A 118 11.03 13.57 17.86
CA ASP A 118 11.09 14.39 19.07
C ASP A 118 10.69 15.86 18.84
N LYS A 119 11.62 16.81 19.01
CA LYS A 119 11.33 18.25 18.93
C LYS A 119 11.55 18.86 17.55
N ASN A 120 12.24 18.16 16.65
CA ASN A 120 12.70 18.72 15.38
C ASN A 120 12.15 17.94 14.18
N TRP A 121 11.94 18.65 13.08
CA TRP A 121 11.66 18.03 11.79
C TRP A 121 12.97 17.57 11.14
N GLU A 122 12.97 16.34 10.67
CA GLU A 122 14.01 15.71 9.87
C GLU A 122 13.42 15.32 8.52
N LYS A 123 14.27 15.11 7.51
CA LYS A 123 13.85 14.67 6.18
C LYS A 123 14.78 13.62 5.61
N PHE A 124 14.25 12.80 4.71
CA PHE A 124 15.04 11.97 3.81
C PHE A 124 14.43 11.97 2.41
N THR A 125 15.26 11.70 1.41
CA THR A 125 14.83 11.57 0.01
C THR A 125 14.79 10.09 -0.38
N SER A 126 13.70 9.65 -1.04
CA SER A 126 13.50 8.29 -1.50
C SER A 126 13.00 8.27 -2.94
N PRO A 127 13.90 8.33 -3.94
CA PRO A 127 13.50 8.32 -5.35
C PRO A 127 12.77 7.05 -5.77
N SER A 128 13.12 5.90 -5.16
CA SER A 128 12.49 4.61 -5.47
C SER A 128 11.00 4.54 -5.10
N LEU A 129 10.55 5.31 -4.11
CA LEU A 129 9.13 5.37 -3.73
C LEU A 129 8.32 6.33 -4.62
N ALA A 130 8.97 7.25 -5.32
CA ALA A 130 8.31 8.29 -6.11
C ALA A 130 7.53 7.71 -7.31
N ALA A 131 8.12 6.77 -8.04
CA ALA A 131 7.46 6.16 -9.20
C ALA A 131 6.21 5.37 -8.79
N GLY A 132 6.34 4.46 -7.80
CA GLY A 132 5.22 3.63 -7.35
C GLY A 132 4.04 4.42 -6.76
N VAL A 133 4.31 5.54 -6.08
CA VAL A 133 3.23 6.39 -5.54
C VAL A 133 2.49 7.14 -6.66
N MET A 134 3.18 7.61 -7.70
CA MET A 134 2.53 8.26 -8.85
C MET A 134 1.70 7.29 -9.67
N ASP A 135 2.21 6.09 -9.90
CA ASP A 135 1.48 5.04 -10.62
C ASP A 135 0.20 4.68 -9.86
N MET A 136 0.23 4.69 -8.52
CA MET A 136 -0.93 4.40 -7.68
C MET A 136 -2.05 5.44 -7.75
N ILE A 137 -1.72 6.71 -7.99
CA ILE A 137 -2.70 7.80 -8.03
C ILE A 137 -3.10 8.18 -9.46
N ALA A 138 -2.33 7.73 -10.45
CA ALA A 138 -2.66 7.87 -11.85
C ALA A 138 -3.97 7.14 -12.17
N SER A 139 -4.73 7.69 -13.12
CA SER A 139 -5.86 6.96 -13.66
C SER A 139 -5.32 5.87 -14.59
N PRO A 140 -5.81 4.62 -14.49
CA PRO A 140 -5.33 3.54 -15.34
C PRO A 140 -5.68 3.80 -16.80
N THR A 141 -4.74 3.46 -17.69
CA THR A 141 -4.95 3.37 -19.14
C THR A 141 -5.89 2.22 -19.48
N ALA A 142 -6.41 2.19 -20.71
CA ALA A 142 -7.27 1.10 -21.17
C ALA A 142 -6.56 -0.27 -21.12
N GLU A 143 -5.26 -0.32 -21.39
CA GLU A 143 -4.48 -1.56 -21.29
C GLU A 143 -4.35 -2.02 -19.84
N GLU A 144 -4.05 -1.11 -18.91
CA GLU A 144 -3.98 -1.41 -17.47
C GLU A 144 -5.33 -1.85 -16.91
N VAL A 145 -6.45 -1.31 -17.40
CA VAL A 145 -7.80 -1.77 -17.02
C VAL A 145 -8.01 -3.23 -17.42
N GLU A 146 -7.58 -3.66 -18.60
CA GLU A 146 -7.68 -5.08 -18.99
C GLU A 146 -6.81 -5.98 -18.12
N GLU A 147 -5.60 -5.52 -17.78
CA GLU A 147 -4.69 -6.26 -16.89
C GLU A 147 -5.29 -6.43 -15.49
N ILE A 148 -5.86 -5.36 -14.94
CA ILE A 148 -6.57 -5.41 -13.65
C ILE A 148 -7.73 -6.39 -13.68
N ILE A 149 -8.53 -6.40 -14.75
CA ILE A 149 -9.67 -7.32 -14.88
C ILE A 149 -9.20 -8.76 -15.05
N ALA A 150 -8.08 -8.99 -15.72
CA ALA A 150 -7.53 -10.32 -15.90
C ALA A 150 -7.01 -10.93 -14.58
N ASP A 151 -6.41 -10.10 -13.72
CA ASP A 151 -5.96 -10.53 -12.39
C ASP A 151 -7.10 -10.62 -11.36
N THR A 152 -8.34 -10.27 -11.77
CA THR A 152 -9.53 -10.39 -10.93
C THR A 152 -10.13 -11.79 -11.02
N LYS A 153 -10.20 -12.47 -9.88
CA LYS A 153 -10.85 -13.78 -9.72
C LYS A 153 -12.36 -13.66 -9.75
N GLU A 154 -12.89 -12.73 -8.96
CA GLU A 154 -14.33 -12.57 -8.75
C GLU A 154 -14.69 -11.12 -8.41
N VAL A 155 -15.88 -10.70 -8.86
CA VAL A 155 -16.52 -9.47 -8.37
C VAL A 155 -17.94 -9.79 -7.91
N THR A 156 -18.25 -9.47 -6.65
CA THR A 156 -19.60 -9.51 -6.11
C THR A 156 -20.13 -8.09 -5.91
N ILE A 157 -21.30 -7.78 -6.48
CA ILE A 157 -22.02 -6.54 -6.18
C ILE A 157 -22.70 -6.72 -4.82
N LEU A 158 -22.19 -6.02 -3.80
CA LEU A 158 -22.72 -6.11 -2.43
C LEU A 158 -23.97 -5.24 -2.24
N ASN A 159 -23.99 -4.07 -2.89
CA ASN A 159 -25.09 -3.12 -2.80
C ASN A 159 -25.10 -2.22 -4.04
N GLU A 160 -26.28 -1.97 -4.60
CA GLU A 160 -26.45 -1.05 -5.72
C GLU A 160 -27.78 -0.29 -5.65
N ASN A 161 -27.72 1.01 -5.94
CA ASN A 161 -28.89 1.85 -6.18
C ASN A 161 -28.60 2.87 -7.32
N GLU A 162 -29.48 3.83 -7.52
CA GLU A 162 -29.34 4.85 -8.57
C GLU A 162 -28.07 5.72 -8.40
N ASN A 163 -27.61 5.92 -7.18
CA ASN A 163 -26.51 6.85 -6.86
C ASN A 163 -25.23 6.16 -6.42
N ARG A 164 -25.25 4.89 -6.02
CA ARG A 164 -24.09 4.20 -5.45
C ARG A 164 -24.02 2.74 -5.85
N ARG A 165 -22.80 2.24 -6.01
CA ARG A 165 -22.48 0.81 -6.13
C ARG A 165 -21.34 0.48 -5.19
N THR A 166 -21.47 -0.61 -4.45
CA THR A 166 -20.41 -1.20 -3.62
C THR A 166 -20.15 -2.61 -4.12
N MET A 167 -18.88 -2.89 -4.43
CA MET A 167 -18.40 -4.17 -4.94
C MET A 167 -17.38 -4.75 -3.96
N LEU A 168 -17.39 -6.07 -3.81
CA LEU A 168 -16.28 -6.86 -3.29
C LEU A 168 -15.52 -7.43 -4.48
N ILE A 169 -14.23 -7.11 -4.58
CA ILE A 169 -13.36 -7.56 -5.65
C ILE A 169 -12.33 -8.49 -5.02
N THR A 170 -12.23 -9.71 -5.54
CA THR A 170 -11.22 -10.70 -5.17
C THR A 170 -10.22 -10.82 -6.30
N LEU A 171 -8.97 -10.55 -6.01
CA LEU A 171 -7.82 -10.71 -6.89
C LEU A 171 -7.28 -12.14 -6.77
N ASP A 172 -6.94 -12.72 -7.91
CA ASP A 172 -6.40 -14.07 -8.01
C ASP A 172 -4.91 -14.07 -7.59
N GLY A 173 -4.62 -14.73 -6.47
CA GLY A 173 -3.27 -14.83 -5.93
C GLY A 173 -2.25 -15.43 -6.90
N ASP A 174 -2.62 -16.48 -7.63
CA ASP A 174 -1.72 -17.13 -8.59
C ASP A 174 -1.42 -16.23 -9.78
N ARG A 175 -2.42 -15.52 -10.31
CA ARG A 175 -2.21 -14.58 -11.42
C ARG A 175 -1.36 -13.39 -11.02
N MET A 176 -1.61 -12.83 -9.84
CA MET A 176 -0.75 -11.77 -9.29
C MET A 176 0.70 -12.24 -9.13
N ALA A 177 0.92 -13.48 -8.71
CA ALA A 177 2.27 -14.05 -8.58
C ALA A 177 2.97 -14.21 -9.94
N ASP A 178 2.25 -14.67 -10.96
CA ASP A 178 2.78 -14.81 -12.33
C ASP A 178 3.11 -13.45 -12.96
N SER A 179 2.24 -12.46 -12.73
CA SER A 179 2.43 -11.06 -13.08
C SER A 179 3.69 -10.46 -12.42
N LEU A 180 3.87 -10.70 -11.12
CA LEU A 180 5.06 -10.27 -10.36
C LEU A 180 6.36 -10.83 -10.99
N LYS A 181 6.39 -12.13 -11.28
CA LYS A 181 7.56 -12.77 -11.92
C LYS A 181 7.84 -12.16 -13.29
N THR A 182 6.80 -12.01 -14.11
CA THR A 182 6.91 -11.40 -15.44
C THR A 182 7.49 -9.98 -15.37
N LYS A 183 7.10 -9.17 -14.37
CA LYS A 183 7.67 -7.83 -14.16
C LYS A 183 9.14 -7.89 -13.71
N ALA A 184 9.47 -8.77 -12.77
CA ALA A 184 10.84 -8.94 -12.30
C ALA A 184 11.79 -9.37 -13.43
N GLU A 185 11.32 -10.23 -14.34
CA GLU A 185 12.08 -10.69 -15.51
C GLU A 185 12.23 -9.61 -16.59
N ASN A 186 11.17 -8.82 -16.85
CA ASN A 186 11.17 -7.80 -17.89
C ASN A 186 11.86 -6.49 -17.47
N ASN A 187 11.93 -6.21 -16.17
CA ASN A 187 12.65 -5.07 -15.61
C ASN A 187 13.70 -5.56 -14.61
N PRO A 188 14.74 -6.29 -15.09
CA PRO A 188 15.80 -6.73 -14.22
C PRO A 188 16.53 -5.50 -13.71
N ASP A 189 16.38 -5.21 -12.42
CA ASP A 189 17.18 -4.17 -11.78
C ASP A 189 18.62 -4.67 -11.76
N ALA A 190 19.48 -4.08 -12.59
CA ALA A 190 20.90 -4.42 -12.67
C ALA A 190 21.66 -4.23 -11.34
N THR A 191 21.02 -3.59 -10.36
CA THR A 191 21.52 -3.38 -9.01
C THR A 191 20.79 -4.21 -7.94
N ALA A 192 19.83 -5.06 -8.34
CA ALA A 192 19.15 -5.94 -7.40
C ALA A 192 20.15 -6.83 -6.68
N ASP A 193 20.18 -6.72 -5.36
CA ASP A 193 20.94 -7.62 -4.52
C ASP A 193 20.13 -8.90 -4.23
N SER A 194 20.80 -9.90 -3.63
CA SER A 194 20.16 -11.17 -3.26
C SER A 194 19.00 -10.99 -2.26
N THR A 195 18.95 -9.87 -1.55
CA THR A 195 17.88 -9.53 -0.61
C THR A 195 16.59 -9.19 -1.33
N GLN A 196 16.67 -8.47 -2.45
CA GLN A 196 15.52 -8.15 -3.30
C GLN A 196 14.96 -9.39 -3.97
N GLU A 197 15.81 -10.29 -4.49
CA GLU A 197 15.39 -11.57 -5.07
C GLU A 197 14.67 -12.45 -4.03
N THR A 198 15.21 -12.51 -2.81
CA THR A 198 14.59 -13.23 -1.69
C THR A 198 13.21 -12.65 -1.34
N ALA A 199 13.08 -11.32 -1.31
CA ALA A 199 11.79 -10.66 -1.03
C ALA A 199 10.74 -10.96 -2.11
N VAL A 200 11.14 -10.95 -3.40
CA VAL A 200 10.26 -11.32 -4.52
C VAL A 200 9.81 -12.78 -4.39
N ASN A 201 10.70 -13.70 -4.02
CA ASN A 201 10.36 -15.11 -3.85
C ASN A 201 9.38 -15.35 -2.68
N TYR A 202 9.55 -14.66 -1.56
CA TYR A 202 8.57 -14.73 -0.47
C TYR A 202 7.22 -14.14 -0.88
N LEU A 203 7.21 -13.05 -1.66
CA LEU A 203 5.97 -12.46 -2.16
C LEU A 203 5.27 -13.36 -3.18
N ASP A 204 5.99 -13.99 -4.11
CA ASP A 204 5.44 -15.00 -5.02
C ASP A 204 4.80 -16.15 -4.23
N THR A 205 5.50 -16.68 -3.21
CA THR A 205 4.97 -17.73 -2.35
C THR A 205 3.71 -17.28 -1.62
N ALA A 206 3.71 -16.05 -1.10
CA ALA A 206 2.58 -15.50 -0.37
C ALA A 206 1.33 -15.33 -1.25
N LEU A 207 1.52 -14.80 -2.45
CA LEU A 207 0.44 -14.58 -3.42
C LEU A 207 -0.19 -15.91 -3.86
N ARG A 208 0.61 -16.94 -4.11
CA ARG A 208 0.09 -18.28 -4.46
C ARG A 208 -0.71 -18.95 -3.35
N ASN A 209 -0.47 -18.57 -2.09
CA ASN A 209 -1.16 -19.14 -0.94
C ASN A 209 -2.37 -18.30 -0.48
N ALA A 210 -2.53 -17.07 -0.97
CA ALA A 210 -3.57 -16.17 -0.53
C ALA A 210 -4.08 -15.25 -1.64
N ASP A 211 -5.37 -15.38 -1.94
CA ASP A 211 -6.11 -14.33 -2.65
C ASP A 211 -6.15 -13.05 -1.81
N THR A 212 -6.21 -11.91 -2.48
CA THR A 212 -6.46 -10.61 -1.84
C THR A 212 -7.82 -10.10 -2.24
N TRP A 213 -8.48 -9.38 -1.36
CA TRP A 213 -9.73 -8.75 -1.70
C TRP A 213 -9.79 -7.32 -1.18
N TYR A 214 -10.61 -6.53 -1.86
CA TYR A 214 -10.91 -5.19 -1.44
C TYR A 214 -12.37 -4.85 -1.77
N MET A 215 -12.94 -3.95 -0.98
CA MET A 215 -14.24 -3.38 -1.25
C MET A 215 -14.08 -2.02 -1.90
N TRP A 216 -14.83 -1.78 -2.97
CA TRP A 216 -14.83 -0.50 -3.68
C TRP A 216 -16.24 0.05 -3.74
N THR A 217 -16.43 1.27 -3.23
CA THR A 217 -17.68 2.01 -3.36
C THR A 217 -17.49 3.20 -4.28
N ILE A 218 -18.38 3.29 -5.27
CA ILE A 218 -18.43 4.40 -6.22
C ILE A 218 -19.75 5.16 -6.09
N ASP A 219 -19.70 6.45 -6.40
CA ASP A 219 -20.87 7.28 -6.68
C ASP A 219 -21.19 7.18 -8.17
N LYS A 220 -22.40 6.77 -8.53
CA LYS A 220 -22.79 6.57 -9.94
C LYS A 220 -23.19 7.86 -10.65
N ARG A 221 -23.30 8.98 -9.93
CA ARG A 221 -23.70 10.27 -10.53
C ARG A 221 -22.59 10.86 -11.39
N ASP A 222 -21.35 10.64 -10.97
CA ASP A 222 -20.11 11.16 -11.55
C ASP A 222 -18.99 10.10 -11.58
N TRP A 223 -19.29 8.86 -11.19
CA TRP A 223 -18.40 7.71 -11.24
C TRP A 223 -17.12 7.86 -10.41
N HIS A 224 -17.12 8.70 -9.37
CA HIS A 224 -15.96 8.83 -8.48
C HIS A 224 -15.93 7.74 -7.40
N THR A 225 -14.73 7.31 -7.03
CA THR A 225 -14.49 6.49 -5.85
C THR A 225 -14.90 7.25 -4.60
N VAL A 226 -15.79 6.69 -3.79
CA VAL A 226 -16.15 7.20 -2.46
C VAL A 226 -15.22 6.60 -1.40
N THR A 227 -15.05 5.27 -1.43
CA THR A 227 -14.16 4.56 -0.52
C THR A 227 -13.58 3.30 -1.16
N MET A 228 -12.36 2.96 -0.76
CA MET A 228 -11.72 1.67 -1.00
C MET A 228 -11.26 1.09 0.33
N GLN A 229 -11.52 -0.19 0.56
CA GLN A 229 -11.06 -0.92 1.74
C GLN A 229 -10.31 -2.15 1.29
N TYR A 230 -9.01 -2.20 1.55
CA TYR A 230 -8.17 -3.36 1.32
C TYR A 230 -8.04 -4.20 2.58
N HIS A 231 -8.05 -5.51 2.40
CA HIS A 231 -7.70 -6.45 3.45
C HIS A 231 -6.47 -7.25 3.04
N LEU A 232 -5.31 -6.88 3.59
CA LEU A 232 -4.00 -7.40 3.19
C LEU A 232 -3.44 -8.45 4.16
N SER A 233 -4.19 -8.79 5.22
CA SER A 233 -3.72 -9.72 6.26
C SER A 233 -3.31 -11.08 5.68
N GLY A 234 -4.03 -11.60 4.69
CA GLY A 234 -3.74 -12.90 4.07
C GLY A 234 -2.35 -12.96 3.45
N ILE A 235 -2.03 -12.03 2.55
CA ILE A 235 -0.69 -11.93 1.94
C ILE A 235 0.38 -11.79 3.01
N ILE A 236 0.18 -10.93 4.01
CA ILE A 236 1.25 -10.64 4.98
C ILE A 236 1.47 -11.81 5.94
N GLN A 237 0.41 -12.51 6.33
CA GLN A 237 0.51 -13.75 7.09
C GLN A 237 1.29 -14.80 6.27
N GLU A 238 0.97 -14.97 4.99
CA GLU A 238 1.66 -15.93 4.12
C GLU A 238 3.10 -15.51 3.80
N LEU A 239 3.39 -14.21 3.69
CA LEU A 239 4.74 -13.68 3.55
C LEU A 239 5.60 -14.04 4.77
N ALA A 240 5.05 -13.89 5.98
CA ALA A 240 5.73 -14.25 7.21
C ALA A 240 5.95 -15.78 7.31
N ARG A 241 4.97 -16.59 6.87
CA ARG A 241 5.12 -18.05 6.77
C ARG A 241 6.19 -18.45 5.75
N ALA A 242 6.21 -17.81 4.59
CA ALA A 242 7.23 -18.05 3.57
C ALA A 242 8.64 -17.78 4.12
N ALA A 243 8.82 -16.67 4.84
CA ALA A 243 10.08 -16.35 5.50
C ALA A 243 10.47 -17.37 6.58
N LEU A 244 9.53 -17.81 7.43
CA LEU A 244 9.78 -18.81 8.47
C LEU A 244 10.15 -20.19 7.92
N ASN A 245 9.56 -20.55 6.78
CA ASN A 245 9.74 -21.85 6.15
C ASN A 245 10.94 -21.90 5.20
N ASP A 246 11.71 -20.81 5.06
CA ASP A 246 12.90 -20.79 4.23
C ASP A 246 14.04 -21.59 4.90
N PRO A 247 14.44 -22.75 4.35
CA PRO A 247 15.48 -23.59 4.95
C PRO A 247 16.88 -22.98 4.86
N THR A 248 17.07 -21.96 4.00
CA THR A 248 18.35 -21.27 3.83
C THR A 248 18.57 -20.17 4.86
N LYS A 249 17.53 -19.80 5.60
CA LYS A 249 17.51 -18.65 6.49
C LYS A 249 17.33 -19.07 7.94
N GLN A 250 18.35 -18.83 8.76
CA GLN A 250 18.21 -18.91 10.21
C GLN A 250 17.86 -17.53 10.77
N TRP A 251 16.68 -17.43 11.37
CA TRP A 251 16.20 -16.22 12.03
C TRP A 251 16.62 -16.23 13.50
N PRO A 252 17.08 -15.10 14.06
CA PRO A 252 17.23 -14.96 15.51
C PRO A 252 15.90 -15.22 16.21
N ASP A 253 15.91 -15.82 17.39
CA ASP A 253 14.69 -16.19 18.15
C ASP A 253 13.66 -15.07 18.23
N GLU A 254 14.09 -13.84 18.54
CA GLU A 254 13.22 -12.66 18.60
C GLU A 254 12.53 -12.36 17.26
N ILE A 255 13.22 -12.56 16.14
CA ILE A 255 12.68 -12.35 14.80
C ILE A 255 11.76 -13.51 14.39
N SER A 256 12.12 -14.75 14.73
CA SER A 256 11.26 -15.91 14.53
C SER A 256 9.92 -15.74 15.24
N GLN A 257 9.95 -15.35 16.52
CA GLN A 257 8.74 -15.10 17.31
C GLN A 257 7.89 -13.96 16.72
N LEU A 258 8.52 -12.88 16.24
CA LEU A 258 7.82 -11.81 15.55
C LEU A 258 7.15 -12.33 14.27
N LEU A 259 7.88 -13.05 13.43
CA LEU A 259 7.34 -13.62 12.19
C LEU A 259 6.21 -14.61 12.47
N GLU A 260 6.32 -15.45 13.49
CA GLU A 260 5.26 -16.38 13.91
C GLU A 260 4.02 -15.59 14.35
N THR A 261 4.22 -14.54 15.14
CA THR A 261 3.12 -13.68 15.56
C THR A 261 2.43 -13.03 14.36
N VAL A 262 3.21 -12.56 13.38
CA VAL A 262 2.66 -12.01 12.14
C VAL A 262 1.91 -13.08 11.33
N ALA A 263 2.50 -14.26 11.17
CA ALA A 263 1.97 -15.37 10.37
C ALA A 263 0.60 -15.90 10.84
N TYR A 264 0.24 -15.70 12.11
CA TYR A 264 -0.97 -16.27 12.69
C TYR A 264 -1.92 -15.25 13.31
N TYR A 265 -1.43 -14.08 13.71
CA TYR A 265 -2.20 -13.12 14.49
C TYR A 265 -2.15 -11.68 13.96
N SER A 266 -1.51 -11.44 12.81
CA SER A 266 -1.52 -10.08 12.23
C SER A 266 -2.81 -9.78 11.46
N GLU A 267 -3.19 -8.51 11.48
CA GLU A 267 -4.24 -7.95 10.67
C GLU A 267 -3.74 -6.68 10.00
N ILE A 268 -3.96 -6.57 8.68
CA ILE A 268 -3.65 -5.37 7.92
C ILE A 268 -4.85 -4.93 7.12
N ARG A 269 -5.26 -3.68 7.38
CA ARG A 269 -6.35 -3.03 6.66
C ARG A 269 -5.88 -1.69 6.17
N ALA A 270 -6.35 -1.33 4.97
CA ALA A 270 -6.14 0.00 4.43
C ALA A 270 -7.49 0.57 3.95
N TYR A 271 -7.81 1.78 4.36
CA TYR A 271 -9.03 2.48 3.99
C TYR A 271 -8.70 3.80 3.31
N THR A 272 -9.04 3.92 2.04
CA THR A 272 -8.97 5.17 1.29
C THR A 272 -10.35 5.76 1.20
N THR A 273 -10.52 7.03 1.55
CA THR A 273 -11.78 7.76 1.40
C THR A 273 -11.56 9.04 0.62
N TYR A 274 -12.45 9.35 -0.32
CA TYR A 274 -12.40 10.58 -1.08
C TYR A 274 -13.50 11.51 -0.54
N PRO A 275 -13.15 12.48 0.31
CA PRO A 275 -14.14 13.36 0.91
C PRO A 275 -14.80 14.24 -0.15
N SER A 276 -16.13 14.18 -0.22
CA SER A 276 -16.93 15.04 -1.09
C SER A 276 -17.12 16.47 -0.57
N ASP A 277 -16.78 16.73 0.70
CA ASP A 277 -16.93 18.03 1.34
C ASP A 277 -15.71 18.94 1.07
N PRO A 278 -15.90 20.10 0.39
CA PRO A 278 -14.84 21.08 0.16
C PRO A 278 -14.18 21.62 1.44
N ALA A 279 -14.85 21.57 2.60
CA ALA A 279 -14.26 21.97 3.87
C ALA A 279 -13.15 21.02 4.32
N VAL A 280 -13.21 19.74 3.93
CA VAL A 280 -12.14 18.76 4.21
C VAL A 280 -10.89 19.07 3.39
N LYS A 281 -11.04 19.66 2.19
CA LYS A 281 -9.90 20.15 1.39
C LYS A 281 -9.05 21.19 2.13
N LYS A 282 -9.65 21.96 3.05
CA LYS A 282 -8.96 22.96 3.87
C LYS A 282 -8.14 22.37 5.03
N LYS A 283 -8.29 21.06 5.32
CA LYS A 283 -7.49 20.38 6.37
C LYS A 283 -6.08 20.01 5.90
N PHE A 284 -5.82 20.12 4.59
CA PHE A 284 -4.47 19.95 4.07
C PHE A 284 -3.62 21.18 4.42
N GLU A 285 -2.94 21.12 5.57
CA GLU A 285 -1.98 22.15 6.00
C GLU A 285 -0.56 21.60 5.98
N ILE A 286 0.35 22.32 5.30
CA ILE A 286 1.78 22.03 5.35
C ILE A 286 2.28 22.41 6.75
N PRO A 287 2.86 21.49 7.54
CA PRO A 287 3.28 21.81 8.90
C PRO A 287 4.32 22.94 8.96
N LYS A 288 4.19 23.82 9.97
CA LYS A 288 5.10 24.97 10.12
C LYS A 288 6.55 24.51 10.26
N ASN A 289 7.44 25.16 9.53
CA ASN A 289 8.89 24.90 9.48
C ASN A 289 9.31 23.53 8.92
N VAL A 290 8.39 22.70 8.39
CA VAL A 290 8.74 21.37 7.85
C VAL A 290 9.78 21.46 6.73
N LEU A 291 9.65 22.46 5.86
CA LEU A 291 10.58 22.69 4.74
C LEU A 291 11.98 23.15 5.18
N LYS A 292 12.17 23.47 6.47
CA LYS A 292 13.48 23.79 7.07
C LYS A 292 14.14 22.57 7.73
N ALA A 293 13.54 21.39 7.61
CA ALA A 293 14.08 20.15 8.16
C ALA A 293 15.49 19.87 7.62
N LYS A 294 16.35 19.36 8.50
CA LYS A 294 17.68 18.88 8.13
C LYS A 294 17.58 17.46 7.60
N GLU A 295 18.51 17.08 6.72
CA GLU A 295 18.65 15.69 6.31
C GLU A 295 18.90 14.83 7.56
N ALA A 296 18.16 13.75 7.69
CA ALA A 296 18.38 12.82 8.78
C ALA A 296 19.74 12.18 8.63
N GLU A 297 20.45 12.00 9.75
CA GLU A 297 21.73 11.28 9.77
C GLU A 297 21.47 9.80 9.47
N SER A 298 21.56 9.44 8.18
CA SER A 298 21.57 8.09 7.60
C SER A 298 20.62 7.08 8.28
N PHE A 299 19.46 6.86 7.65
CA PHE A 299 18.58 5.71 7.96
C PHE A 299 19.05 4.41 7.33
N MET A 300 19.83 4.50 6.26
CA MET A 300 20.46 3.38 5.58
C MET A 300 21.96 3.62 5.54
N PRO A 301 22.83 2.68 5.95
CA PRO A 301 24.20 2.73 5.47
C PRO A 301 24.13 2.78 3.95
N ALA A 302 24.88 3.69 3.33
CA ALA A 302 25.09 3.64 1.89
C ALA A 302 25.54 2.22 1.57
N VAL A 303 24.68 1.46 0.89
CA VAL A 303 25.03 0.15 0.38
C VAL A 303 26.16 0.42 -0.62
N LYS A 304 27.37 0.01 -0.25
CA LYS A 304 28.55 0.01 -1.10
C LYS A 304 28.75 -1.39 -1.63
#